data_AF-A0A2V6HPS9-F1
#
_entry.id   AF-A0A2V6HPS9-F1
#
_cell.length_a   1.000
_cell.length_b   1.000
_cell.length_c   1.000
_cell.angle_alpha   90.00
_cell.angle_beta   90.00
_cell.angle_gamma   90.00
#
_symmetry.space_group_name_H-M   'P 1'
#
loop_
_entity.id
_entity.type
_entity.pdbx_description
1 polymer ?
#
loop_
_entity_poly.entity_id
_entity_poly.type
_entity_poly.pdbx_seq_one_letter_code
_entity_poly.pdbx_strand_id
1 'polypeptide(L)' 'MAVAAFSCLLLCQCAKPFDQKADELYIRDSERQWAESVASGDASVVERILANDFIGVDPHAGFMTKPR' A
#
# COMPACT_ATOMS: atom_id res chain seq x y z
N MET A 1 -24.19 38.19 -2.04
CA MET A 1 -24.17 36.71 -2.02
C MET A 1 -23.44 36.19 -3.25
N ALA A 2 -22.11 36.03 -3.21
CA ALA A 2 -21.34 35.53 -4.36
C ALA A 2 -19.97 34.90 -3.97
N VAL A 3 -19.77 34.51 -2.71
CA VAL A 3 -18.46 34.00 -2.23
C VAL A 3 -18.48 32.50 -1.91
N ALA A 4 -19.65 31.88 -1.79
CA ALA A 4 -19.76 30.46 -1.43
C ALA A 4 -19.56 29.50 -2.62
N ALA A 5 -19.84 29.94 -3.85
CA ALA A 5 -19.79 29.07 -5.03
C ALA A 5 -18.37 28.80 -5.54
N PHE A 6 -17.41 29.69 -5.26
CA PHE A 6 -16.02 29.53 -5.70
C PHE A 6 -15.26 28.46 -4.90
N SER A 7 -15.71 28.16 -3.69
CA SER A 7 -15.00 27.25 -2.78
C SER A 7 -15.22 25.77 -3.07
N CYS A 8 -16.26 25.42 -3.85
CA CYS A 8 -16.59 24.03 -4.15
C CYS A 8 -15.72 23.43 -5.28
N LEU A 9 -15.15 24.29 -6.15
CA LEU A 9 -14.32 23.86 -7.28
C LEU A 9 -12.89 23.47 -6.87
N LEU A 10 -12.41 23.92 -5.71
CA LEU A 10 -11.06 23.62 -5.20
C LEU A 10 -10.96 22.29 -4.44
N LEU A 11 -12.10 21.63 -4.15
CA LEU A 11 -12.15 20.33 -3.47
C LEU A 11 -12.44 19.16 -4.41
N CYS A 12 -12.57 19.41 -5.72
CA CYS A 12 -12.58 18.36 -6.72
C CYS A 12 -11.15 17.85 -6.91
N GLN A 13 -10.62 17.21 -5.86
CA GLN A 13 -9.40 16.42 -5.95
C GLN A 13 -9.65 15.39 -7.04
N CYS A 14 -8.90 15.50 -8.14
CA CYS A 14 -8.83 14.48 -9.18
C CYS A 14 -8.68 13.12 -8.51
N ALA A 15 -9.75 12.33 -8.48
CA ALA A 15 -9.62 10.90 -8.27
C ALA A 15 -8.65 10.43 -9.36
N LYS A 16 -7.47 9.94 -8.96
CA LYS A 16 -6.55 9.36 -9.94
C LYS A 16 -7.34 8.33 -10.74
N PRO A 17 -7.24 8.31 -12.08
CA PRO A 17 -7.89 7.28 -12.86
C PRO A 17 -7.41 5.93 -12.32
N PHE A 18 -8.36 5.13 -11.85
CA PHE A 18 -8.12 3.79 -11.33
C PHE A 18 -7.73 2.90 -12.52
N ASP A 19 -6.45 2.56 -12.62
CA ASP A 19 -5.96 1.60 -13.61
C ASP A 19 -5.94 0.22 -12.97
N GLN A 20 -7.12 -0.40 -12.94
CA GLN A 20 -7.34 -1.72 -12.37
C GLN A 20 -6.31 -2.74 -12.87
N LYS A 21 -5.96 -2.68 -14.16
CA LYS A 21 -5.04 -3.65 -14.77
C LYS A 21 -3.61 -3.46 -14.27
N ALA A 22 -3.16 -2.22 -14.12
CA ALA A 22 -1.85 -1.94 -13.53
C ALA A 22 -1.80 -2.37 -12.06
N ASP A 23 -2.87 -2.13 -11.31
CA ASP A 23 -2.97 -2.53 -9.90
C ASP A 23 -2.97 -4.06 -9.74
N GLU A 24 -3.73 -4.78 -10.57
CA GLU A 24 -3.73 -6.26 -10.58
C GLU A 24 -2.35 -6.84 -10.91
N LEU A 25 -1.62 -6.25 -11.86
CA LEU A 25 -0.25 -6.66 -12.19
C LEU A 25 0.69 -6.43 -11.00
N TYR A 26 0.60 -5.26 -10.36
CA TYR A 26 1.39 -4.94 -9.18
C TYR A 26 1.16 -5.93 -8.03
N ILE A 27 -0.09 -6.30 -7.77
CA ILE A 27 -0.44 -7.26 -6.72
C ILE A 27 0.19 -8.62 -7.02
N ARG A 28 -0.01 -9.16 -8.22
CA ARG A 28 0.54 -10.46 -8.62
C ARG A 28 2.06 -10.51 -8.56
N ASP A 29 2.71 -9.44 -9.00
CA ASP A 29 4.17 -9.34 -8.96
C ASP A 29 4.68 -9.23 -7.51
N SER A 30 3.95 -8.52 -6.64
CA SER A 30 4.27 -8.40 -5.22
C SER A 30 4.11 -9.74 -4.49
N GLU A 31 3.07 -10.52 -4.80
CA GLU A 31 2.87 -11.88 -4.26
C GLU A 31 4.00 -12.83 -4.64
N ARG A 32 4.46 -12.80 -5.89
CA ARG A 32 5.62 -13.58 -6.34
C ARG A 32 6.88 -13.19 -5.56
N GLN A 33 7.15 -11.90 -5.46
CA GLN A 33 8.31 -11.38 -4.71
C GLN A 33 8.23 -11.74 -3.23
N TRP A 34 7.03 -11.74 -2.63
CA TRP A 34 6.83 -12.21 -1.27
C TRP A 34 7.21 -13.70 -1.14
N ALA A 35 6.69 -14.57 -2.01
CA ALA A 35 7.04 -16.00 -1.96
C ALA A 35 8.56 -16.25 -2.10
N GLU A 36 9.21 -15.55 -3.02
CA GLU A 36 10.66 -15.63 -3.23
C GLU A 36 11.46 -15.13 -2.01
N SER A 37 11.01 -14.05 -1.37
CA SER A 37 11.66 -13.50 -0.16
C SER A 37 11.62 -14.47 1.01
N VAL A 38 10.50 -15.19 1.19
CA VAL A 38 10.36 -16.20 2.24
C VAL A 38 11.27 -17.39 1.99
N ALA A 39 11.39 -17.83 0.74
CA ALA A 39 12.25 -18.95 0.36
C ALA A 39 13.75 -18.62 0.45
N SER A 40 14.14 -17.38 0.14
CA SER A 40 15.53 -16.91 0.15
C SER A 40 16.00 -16.33 1.48
N GLY A 41 15.07 -15.96 2.38
CA GLY A 41 15.36 -15.26 3.62
C GLY A 41 15.66 -13.76 3.43
N ASP A 42 15.39 -13.19 2.25
CA ASP A 42 15.60 -11.76 1.98
C ASP A 42 14.44 -10.90 2.51
N ALA A 43 14.57 -10.47 3.77
CA ALA A 43 13.57 -9.63 4.43
C ALA A 43 13.41 -8.23 3.78
N SER A 44 14.34 -7.76 2.94
CA SER A 44 14.26 -6.41 2.35
C SER A 44 13.10 -6.25 1.36
N VAL A 45 12.67 -7.36 0.75
CA VAL A 45 11.51 -7.41 -0.14
C VAL A 45 10.22 -7.24 0.63
N VAL A 46 10.11 -7.88 1.80
CA VAL A 46 8.96 -7.74 2.71
C VAL A 46 8.85 -6.28 3.17
N GLU A 47 9.96 -5.66 3.58
CA GLU A 47 10.01 -4.24 3.95
C GLU A 47 9.53 -3.31 2.83
N ARG A 48 9.78 -3.64 1.56
CA ARG A 48 9.31 -2.84 0.42
C ARG A 48 7.81 -3.00 0.14
N ILE A 49 7.29 -4.22 0.26
CA ILE A 49 5.90 -4.55 -0.10
C ILE A 49 4.91 -4.12 0.99
N LEU A 50 5.31 -4.20 2.26
CA LEU A 50 4.42 -3.88 3.37
C LEU A 50 4.04 -2.39 3.39
N ALA A 51 2.76 -2.12 3.66
CA ALA A 51 2.28 -0.77 3.91
C ALA A 51 2.97 -0.15 5.13
N ASN A 52 3.07 1.18 5.17
CA ASN A 52 3.75 1.88 6.27
C ASN A 52 3.07 1.71 7.63
N ASP A 53 1.78 1.40 7.63
CA ASP A 53 0.94 1.14 8.79
C ASP A 53 0.68 -0.37 9.00
N PHE A 54 1.51 -1.23 8.40
CA PHE A 54 1.39 -2.67 8.58
C PHE A 54 1.52 -3.09 10.04
N ILE A 55 0.58 -3.95 10.46
CA ILE A 55 0.59 -4.66 11.74
C ILE A 55 0.50 -6.16 11.45
N GLY A 56 1.57 -6.89 11.73
CA GLY A 56 1.65 -8.35 11.66
C GLY A 56 1.49 -8.99 13.03
N VAL A 57 1.22 -10.30 13.04
CA VAL A 57 1.19 -11.13 14.24
C VAL A 57 2.22 -12.24 14.10
N ASP A 58 3.09 -12.39 15.09
CA ASP A 58 4.08 -13.46 15.13
C ASP A 58 3.47 -14.78 15.65
N PRO A 59 4.15 -15.94 15.48
CA PRO A 59 3.64 -17.24 15.92
C PRO A 59 3.36 -17.36 17.43
N HIS A 60 3.87 -16.45 18.25
CA HIS A 60 3.67 -16.37 19.69
C HIS A 60 2.60 -15.34 20.08
N ALA A 61 1.81 -14.86 19.11
CA ALA A 61 0.81 -13.82 19.27
C ALA A 61 1.37 -12.45 19.70
N GLY A 62 2.65 -12.19 19.43
CA GLY A 62 3.22 -10.84 19.50
C GLY A 62 2.89 -10.02 18.24
N PHE A 63 2.98 -8.70 18.35
CA PHE A 63 2.75 -7.80 17.22
C PHE A 63 4.07 -7.40 16.56
N MET A 64 4.08 -7.37 15.23
CA MET A 64 5.17 -6.88 14.41
C MET A 64 4.71 -5.62 13.68
N THR A 65 5.52 -4.56 13.72
CA THR A 65 5.29 -3.35 12.92
C THR A 65 6.43 -3.16 11.94
N LYS A 66 6.16 -2.47 10.84
CA LYS A 66 7.20 -2.10 9.88
C LYS A 66 8.18 -1.11 10.52
N PRO A 67 9.51 -1.37 10.51
CA PRO A 67 10.51 -0.40 10.95
C PRO A 67 10.48 0.87 10.07
N ARG A 68 10.71 2.04 10.70
CA ARG A 68 10.71 3.35 10.03
C ARG A 68 12.02 3.65 9.31
#